data_AF-A0A939VMK5-F1
#
_entry.id   AF-A0A939VMK5-F1
#
_cell.length_a   1.000
_cell.length_b   1.000
_cell.length_c   1.000
_cell.angle_alpha   90.00
_cell.angle_beta   90.00
_cell.angle_gamma   90.00
#
_symmetry.space_group_name_H-M   'P 1'
#
loop_
_entity.id
_entity.type
_entity.pdbx_description
1 polymer ?
#
loop_
_entity_poly.entity_id
_entity_poly.type
_entity_poly.pdbx_seq_one_letter_code
_entity_poly.pdbx_strand_id
1 'polypeptide(L)'
;MGIRNAGTIIKEARLRAGLTQEQMSFGICSLVSLCNIENGKLGVSSSTFQALMKRAGEPSAAYPLFKNRKDFDAYMRLKNVRLYTEKNCLLLAYDELFKLMQSNYGGNKLYYQEALYFYARIKYLTYIGDYNELLDVLASALDLTQPDFNPDNFENTFLSSVDCEIIFLMAHIYINTGRYEEAEKLINGLQKIIDNSLIDDSYTAYIKALWHFTSSKFFFCNKQYSKAKEQSDMASSIAYEYYIEPFKLEIVILKAINDFCVDNSNIGNDLLYLLSLASHLECNYIPTLKGMLRSIQVPESLLDVEDPKKIELSPFSMDADVWHLSDGTIDTDDEDAITLGSLISALRLEQRVPMSVLCEGLCSVSKLSKIENKKQAPSIYLAEALLNRLGYSERDFVFYGDTSESDYWRHKNFLIAKQLQGAITSKEAKAIIDEGIRSDEPAIRQLCLSFLNNSNYTSYERDKALLDSIKITIPDFNIKTLHQKRLSWIEISILNGICKNLIKERSFSDAKEINDVLCTYSEQPFITPRYKSNSLLLSFRLHFKYLYNLDQFDTIINEFSMIKDEFMLKSSGSAADFFFYTSQAYGELHKYREMTIHARIAAGYFMLMGLNKRRDYLLSEIKRQFDVEV
;
A
#
# COMPACT_ATOMS: atom_id res chain seq x y z
N MET A 1 -18.84 22.47 7.98
CA MET A 1 -17.90 21.77 7.10
C MET A 1 -17.28 20.66 7.92
N GLY A 2 -17.49 19.42 7.51
CA GLY A 2 -17.11 18.25 8.30
C GLY A 2 -17.62 16.98 7.62
N ILE A 3 -17.10 15.85 8.08
CA ILE A 3 -17.32 14.55 7.46
C ILE A 3 -18.82 14.22 7.37
N ARG A 4 -19.30 13.95 6.16
CA ARG A 4 -20.69 13.62 5.83
C ARG A 4 -21.08 12.24 6.36
N ASN A 5 -22.37 12.02 6.63
CA ASN A 5 -22.91 10.73 7.07
C ASN A 5 -22.85 9.69 5.94
N ALA A 6 -22.43 8.46 6.27
CA ALA A 6 -22.30 7.34 5.33
C ALA A 6 -23.58 7.04 4.52
N GLY A 7 -24.75 7.04 5.18
CA GLY A 7 -26.03 6.70 4.55
C GLY A 7 -26.45 7.67 3.45
N THR A 8 -26.24 8.97 3.67
CA THR A 8 -26.51 9.99 2.63
C THR A 8 -25.60 9.81 1.42
N ILE A 9 -24.32 9.53 1.64
CA ILE A 9 -23.34 9.31 0.58
C ILE A 9 -23.73 8.07 -0.25
N ILE A 10 -24.06 6.96 0.41
CA ILE A 10 -24.49 5.71 -0.24
C ILE A 10 -25.73 5.94 -1.10
N LYS A 11 -26.73 6.66 -0.56
CA LYS A 11 -27.97 6.97 -1.29
C LYS A 11 -27.68 7.79 -2.56
N GLU A 12 -26.85 8.84 -2.45
CA GLU A 12 -26.46 9.67 -3.58
C GLU A 12 -25.66 8.90 -4.64
N ALA A 13 -24.74 8.05 -4.21
CA ALA A 13 -23.98 7.16 -5.08
C ALA A 13 -24.91 6.23 -5.86
N ARG A 14 -25.80 5.52 -5.16
CA ARG A 14 -26.76 4.59 -5.76
C ARG A 14 -27.66 5.27 -6.80
N LEU A 15 -28.20 6.44 -6.45
CA LEU A 15 -29.08 7.20 -7.35
C LEU A 15 -28.34 7.68 -8.61
N ARG A 16 -27.10 8.14 -8.47
CA ARG A 16 -26.25 8.51 -9.63
C ARG A 16 -25.94 7.32 -10.52
N ALA A 17 -25.73 6.15 -9.93
CA ALA A 17 -25.51 4.90 -10.66
C ALA A 17 -26.79 4.32 -11.30
N GLY A 18 -27.97 4.89 -11.01
CA GLY A 18 -29.25 4.38 -11.52
C GLY A 18 -29.67 3.03 -10.95
N LEU A 19 -29.11 2.61 -9.80
CA LEU A 19 -29.35 1.30 -9.19
C LEU A 19 -30.59 1.30 -8.28
N THR A 20 -31.35 0.20 -8.28
CA THR A 20 -32.37 -0.05 -7.25
C THR A 20 -31.73 -0.44 -5.91
N GLN A 21 -32.48 -0.41 -4.82
CA GLN A 21 -31.96 -0.85 -3.52
C GLN A 21 -31.67 -2.36 -3.52
N GLU A 22 -32.44 -3.16 -4.24
CA GLU A 22 -32.21 -4.60 -4.41
C GLU A 22 -30.89 -4.85 -5.12
N GLN A 23 -30.67 -4.18 -6.26
CA GLN A 23 -29.40 -4.28 -7.01
C GLN A 23 -28.21 -3.83 -6.16
N MET A 24 -28.37 -2.73 -5.42
CA MET A 24 -27.31 -2.18 -4.57
C MET A 24 -26.97 -3.08 -3.38
N SER A 25 -27.96 -3.72 -2.75
CA SER A 25 -27.76 -4.51 -1.51
C SER A 25 -27.30 -5.96 -1.76
N PHE A 26 -27.62 -6.55 -2.91
CA PHE A 26 -27.39 -7.97 -3.23
C PHE A 26 -26.00 -8.51 -2.85
N GLY A 27 -25.91 -9.57 -2.04
CA GLY A 27 -24.61 -10.16 -1.65
C GLY A 27 -23.72 -9.29 -0.74
N ILE A 28 -24.18 -8.09 -0.35
CA ILE A 28 -23.46 -7.19 0.57
C ILE A 28 -24.21 -7.10 1.90
N CYS A 29 -25.49 -6.70 1.87
CA CYS A 29 -26.34 -6.56 3.05
C CYS A 29 -27.82 -6.83 2.69
N SER A 30 -28.71 -6.91 3.69
CA SER A 30 -30.13 -7.10 3.39
C SER A 30 -30.77 -5.84 2.77
N LEU A 31 -31.85 -6.00 2.00
CA LEU A 31 -32.62 -4.87 1.44
C LEU A 31 -33.11 -3.92 2.55
N VAL A 32 -33.56 -4.48 3.67
CA VAL A 32 -34.02 -3.74 4.84
C VAL A 32 -32.85 -2.98 5.49
N SER A 33 -31.69 -3.63 5.61
CA SER A 33 -30.45 -3.01 6.08
C SER A 33 -30.14 -1.76 5.25
N LEU A 34 -30.08 -1.90 3.91
CA LEU A 34 -29.78 -0.77 3.03
C LEU A 34 -30.80 0.37 3.15
N CYS A 35 -32.10 0.06 3.21
CA CYS A 35 -33.13 1.07 3.39
C CYS A 35 -32.95 1.85 4.71
N ASN A 36 -32.63 1.15 5.79
CA ASN A 36 -32.37 1.79 7.08
C ASN A 36 -31.07 2.62 7.08
N ILE A 37 -30.03 2.15 6.38
CA ILE A 37 -28.78 2.89 6.18
C ILE A 37 -29.04 4.21 5.44
N GLU A 38 -29.72 4.15 4.29
CA GLU A 38 -29.99 5.34 3.46
C GLU A 38 -30.88 6.39 4.15
N ASN A 39 -31.66 5.95 5.14
CA ASN A 39 -32.52 6.81 5.95
C ASN A 39 -31.86 7.23 7.28
N GLY A 40 -30.58 6.86 7.50
CA GLY A 40 -29.80 7.26 8.68
C GLY A 40 -30.18 6.56 9.98
N LYS A 41 -30.95 5.46 9.92
CA LYS A 41 -31.30 4.63 11.08
C LYS A 41 -30.21 3.64 11.45
N LEU A 42 -29.38 3.24 10.48
CA LEU A 42 -28.24 2.37 10.66
C LEU A 42 -27.00 3.02 10.04
N GLY A 43 -25.85 2.74 10.65
CA GLY A 43 -24.54 2.92 10.06
C GLY A 43 -24.06 1.67 9.34
N VAL A 44 -22.88 1.77 8.75
CA VAL A 44 -22.21 0.67 8.04
C VAL A 44 -20.75 0.59 8.46
N SER A 45 -20.24 -0.63 8.57
CA SER A 45 -18.83 -0.91 8.75
C SER A 45 -18.05 -0.41 7.55
N SER A 46 -16.74 -0.23 7.74
CA SER A 46 -15.84 0.14 6.67
C SER A 46 -15.97 -0.79 5.45
N SER A 47 -15.91 -2.12 5.61
CA SER A 47 -15.98 -3.08 4.49
C SER A 47 -17.29 -3.00 3.72
N THR A 48 -18.42 -2.92 4.43
CA THR A 48 -19.75 -2.83 3.81
C THR A 48 -19.91 -1.51 3.05
N PHE A 49 -19.43 -0.40 3.63
CA PHE A 49 -19.38 0.88 2.92
C PHE A 49 -18.57 0.78 1.61
N GLN A 50 -17.37 0.19 1.68
CA GLN A 50 -16.50 0.02 0.50
C GLN A 50 -17.21 -0.81 -0.59
N ALA A 51 -17.82 -1.93 -0.21
CA ALA A 51 -18.53 -2.80 -1.15
C ALA A 51 -19.71 -2.09 -1.82
N LEU A 52 -20.50 -1.32 -1.05
CA LEU A 52 -21.63 -0.54 -1.55
C LEU A 52 -21.17 0.56 -2.52
N MET A 53 -20.23 1.41 -2.11
CA MET A 53 -19.74 2.52 -2.93
C MET A 53 -19.14 2.05 -4.25
N LYS A 54 -18.38 0.96 -4.18
CA LYS A 54 -17.80 0.32 -5.35
C LYS A 54 -18.85 -0.16 -6.34
N ARG A 55 -19.92 -0.78 -5.85
CA ARG A 55 -21.04 -1.19 -6.70
C ARG A 55 -21.73 -0.02 -7.37
N ALA A 56 -21.84 1.12 -6.68
CA ALA A 56 -22.34 2.36 -7.25
C ALA A 56 -21.34 3.07 -8.17
N GLY A 57 -20.13 2.53 -8.38
CA GLY A 57 -19.12 3.17 -9.21
C GLY A 57 -18.52 4.43 -8.62
N GLU A 58 -18.49 4.52 -7.29
CA GLU A 58 -17.94 5.64 -6.57
C GLU A 58 -16.64 5.25 -5.86
N PRO A 59 -15.77 6.23 -5.53
CA PRO A 59 -14.60 5.99 -4.71
C PRO A 59 -14.97 5.16 -3.48
N SER A 60 -14.21 4.09 -3.22
CA SER A 60 -14.63 3.00 -2.33
C SER A 60 -13.63 2.72 -1.21
N ALA A 61 -12.91 3.72 -0.73
CA ALA A 61 -12.05 3.53 0.44
C ALA A 61 -12.85 3.75 1.77
N ALA A 62 -12.26 3.38 2.91
CA ALA A 62 -13.01 2.94 4.09
C ALA A 62 -13.59 4.05 4.98
N TYR A 63 -14.92 4.08 5.17
CA TYR A 63 -15.54 5.01 6.11
C TYR A 63 -15.24 4.63 7.58
N PRO A 64 -14.79 5.57 8.46
CA PRO A 64 -14.32 5.28 9.81
C PRO A 64 -15.46 5.13 10.83
N LEU A 65 -16.25 4.07 10.68
CA LEU A 65 -17.29 3.66 11.61
C LEU A 65 -17.14 2.16 11.92
N PHE A 66 -17.11 1.84 13.21
CA PHE A 66 -16.91 0.48 13.71
C PHE A 66 -17.94 0.15 14.78
N LYS A 67 -18.37 -1.11 14.83
CA LYS A 67 -19.35 -1.59 15.81
C LYS A 67 -18.84 -1.45 17.24
N ASN A 68 -17.57 -1.73 17.46
CA ASN A 68 -16.88 -1.63 18.74
C ASN A 68 -15.37 -1.71 18.52
N ARG A 69 -14.59 -1.75 19.62
CA ARG A 69 -13.14 -1.80 19.53
C ARG A 69 -12.62 -3.07 18.85
N LYS A 70 -13.25 -4.22 19.07
CA LYS A 70 -12.85 -5.48 18.43
C LYS A 70 -13.02 -5.44 16.92
N ASP A 71 -14.09 -4.80 16.44
CA ASP A 71 -14.35 -4.58 15.01
C ASP A 71 -13.25 -3.70 14.39
N PHE A 72 -12.89 -2.58 15.05
CA PHE A 72 -11.76 -1.74 14.62
C PHE A 72 -10.43 -2.50 14.60
N ASP A 73 -10.12 -3.28 15.65
CA ASP A 73 -8.88 -4.05 15.69
C ASP A 73 -8.87 -5.08 14.56
N ALA A 74 -9.95 -5.83 14.34
CA ALA A 74 -10.09 -6.79 13.24
C ALA A 74 -9.89 -6.13 11.87
N TYR A 75 -10.49 -4.95 11.66
CA TYR A 75 -10.29 -4.15 10.46
C TYR A 75 -8.80 -3.82 10.22
N MET A 76 -8.11 -3.33 11.25
CA MET A 76 -6.68 -2.99 11.15
C MET A 76 -5.81 -4.22 10.90
N ARG A 77 -6.13 -5.37 11.53
CA ARG A 77 -5.44 -6.65 11.25
C ARG A 77 -5.57 -7.03 9.79
N LEU A 78 -6.77 -6.97 9.24
CA LEU A 78 -7.01 -7.28 7.83
C LEU A 78 -6.22 -6.36 6.88
N LYS A 79 -6.11 -5.06 7.21
CA LYS A 79 -5.24 -4.14 6.46
C LYS A 79 -3.76 -4.48 6.56
N ASN A 80 -3.31 -4.95 7.72
CA ASN A 80 -1.94 -5.44 7.90
C ASN A 80 -1.69 -6.74 7.12
N VAL A 81 -2.63 -7.70 7.10
CA VAL A 81 -2.53 -8.93 6.29
C VAL A 81 -2.30 -8.57 4.82
N ARG A 82 -3.11 -7.67 4.27
CA ARG A 82 -2.97 -7.18 2.90
C ARG A 82 -1.61 -6.54 2.67
N LEU A 83 -1.22 -5.59 3.52
CA LEU A 83 0.06 -4.88 3.42
C LEU A 83 1.26 -5.82 3.45
N TYR A 84 1.30 -6.75 4.42
CA TYR A 84 2.39 -7.71 4.57
C TYR A 84 2.45 -8.68 3.41
N THR A 85 1.30 -9.14 2.90
CA THR A 85 1.25 -10.01 1.72
C THR A 85 1.78 -9.29 0.48
N GLU A 86 1.42 -8.03 0.27
CA GLU A 86 1.92 -7.20 -0.83
C GLU A 86 3.45 -6.98 -0.80
N LYS A 87 4.05 -7.01 0.40
CA LYS A 87 5.50 -6.88 0.60
C LYS A 87 6.21 -8.22 0.79
N ASN A 88 5.54 -9.33 0.49
CA ASN A 88 6.03 -10.70 0.68
C ASN A 88 6.56 -11.01 2.11
N CYS A 89 6.01 -10.32 3.12
CA CYS A 89 6.24 -10.57 4.55
C CYS A 89 5.25 -11.63 5.05
N LEU A 90 5.31 -12.83 4.47
CA LEU A 90 4.22 -13.81 4.55
C LEU A 90 4.01 -14.36 5.98
N LEU A 91 5.06 -14.48 6.78
CA LEU A 91 4.95 -14.90 8.19
C LEU A 91 4.20 -13.85 9.03
N LEU A 92 4.51 -12.56 8.85
CA LEU A 92 3.79 -11.47 9.51
C LEU A 92 2.33 -11.41 9.07
N ALA A 93 2.07 -11.60 7.77
CA ALA A 93 0.71 -11.67 7.24
C ALA A 93 -0.09 -12.82 7.86
N TYR A 94 0.53 -14.00 7.98
CA TYR A 94 -0.10 -15.19 8.52
C TYR A 94 -0.35 -15.11 10.03
N ASP A 95 0.53 -14.47 10.79
CA ASP A 95 0.32 -14.17 12.22
C ASP A 95 -0.85 -13.20 12.42
N GLU A 96 -0.99 -12.16 11.58
CA GLU A 96 -2.16 -11.28 11.63
C GLU A 96 -3.47 -11.99 11.24
N LEU A 97 -3.44 -12.94 10.29
CA LEU A 97 -4.60 -13.80 10.00
C LEU A 97 -4.99 -14.66 11.19
N PHE A 98 -4.02 -15.25 11.89
CA PHE A 98 -4.28 -16.04 13.09
C PHE A 98 -4.95 -15.19 14.18
N LYS A 99 -4.46 -13.96 14.43
CA LYS A 99 -5.08 -13.03 15.37
C LYS A 99 -6.47 -12.58 14.92
N LEU A 100 -6.68 -12.42 13.61
CA LEU A 100 -7.99 -12.10 13.05
C LEU A 100 -8.99 -13.24 13.28
N MET A 101 -8.58 -14.49 13.07
CA MET A 101 -9.37 -15.69 13.41
C MET A 101 -9.71 -15.72 14.91
N GLN A 102 -8.74 -15.46 15.79
CA GLN A 102 -9.00 -15.40 17.25
C GLN A 102 -10.02 -14.33 17.65
N SER A 103 -10.13 -13.25 16.85
CA SER A 103 -11.14 -12.20 17.03
C SER A 103 -12.50 -12.53 16.38
N ASN A 104 -12.68 -13.76 15.88
CA ASN A 104 -13.82 -14.19 15.07
C ASN A 104 -14.08 -13.23 13.90
N TYR A 105 -13.01 -12.75 13.25
CA TYR A 105 -13.09 -11.82 12.11
C TYR A 105 -13.87 -10.53 12.42
N GLY A 106 -13.85 -10.07 13.69
CA GLY A 106 -14.67 -8.93 14.13
C GLY A 106 -16.18 -9.19 14.10
N GLY A 107 -16.61 -10.43 13.86
CA GLY A 107 -18.00 -10.79 13.61
C GLY A 107 -18.53 -10.26 12.28
N ASN A 108 -17.65 -9.94 11.31
CA ASN A 108 -18.03 -9.36 10.03
C ASN A 108 -17.80 -10.35 8.87
N LYS A 109 -18.85 -10.60 8.09
CA LYS A 109 -18.83 -11.55 6.97
C LYS A 109 -17.82 -11.19 5.88
N LEU A 110 -17.66 -9.91 5.56
CA LEU A 110 -16.72 -9.45 4.53
C LEU A 110 -15.27 -9.53 5.01
N TYR A 111 -15.01 -9.35 6.32
CA TYR A 111 -13.68 -9.59 6.88
C TYR A 111 -13.31 -11.07 6.80
N TYR A 112 -14.27 -11.95 7.08
CA TYR A 112 -14.07 -13.38 6.96
C TYR A 112 -13.77 -13.81 5.51
N GLN A 113 -14.54 -13.29 4.54
CA GLN A 113 -14.29 -13.53 3.12
C GLN A 113 -12.87 -13.15 2.70
N GLU A 114 -12.45 -11.92 3.00
CA GLU A 114 -11.12 -11.43 2.64
C GLU A 114 -10.01 -12.20 3.37
N ALA A 115 -10.27 -12.66 4.61
CA ALA A 115 -9.35 -13.51 5.35
C ALA A 115 -9.17 -14.89 4.70
N LEU A 116 -10.24 -15.53 4.21
CA LEU A 116 -10.16 -16.79 3.45
C LEU A 116 -9.33 -16.63 2.17
N TYR A 117 -9.55 -15.52 1.44
CA TYR A 117 -8.73 -15.19 0.27
C TYR A 117 -7.25 -15.09 0.62
N PHE A 118 -6.89 -14.35 1.67
CA PHE A 118 -5.48 -14.21 2.06
C PHE A 118 -4.89 -15.50 2.61
N TYR A 119 -5.66 -16.32 3.32
CA TYR A 119 -5.23 -17.63 3.76
C TYR A 119 -4.86 -18.51 2.55
N ALA A 120 -5.73 -18.58 1.55
CA ALA A 120 -5.45 -19.34 0.32
C ALA A 120 -4.27 -18.74 -0.47
N ARG A 121 -4.19 -17.41 -0.57
CA ARG A 121 -3.12 -16.69 -1.27
C ARG A 121 -1.75 -16.94 -0.64
N ILE A 122 -1.62 -16.84 0.69
CA ILE A 122 -0.35 -17.06 1.38
C ILE A 122 0.10 -18.51 1.20
N LYS A 123 -0.81 -19.46 1.31
CA LYS A 123 -0.55 -20.89 1.04
C LYS A 123 -0.11 -21.16 -0.39
N TYR A 124 -0.77 -20.52 -1.36
CA TYR A 124 -0.38 -20.55 -2.77
C TYR A 124 1.04 -20.00 -2.99
N LEU A 125 1.38 -18.85 -2.38
CA LEU A 125 2.70 -18.22 -2.52
C LEU A 125 3.83 -19.00 -1.86
N THR A 126 3.53 -19.73 -0.78
CA THR A 126 4.49 -20.56 -0.03
C THR A 126 4.59 -21.99 -0.54
N TYR A 127 3.75 -22.40 -1.50
CA TYR A 127 3.62 -23.79 -1.96
C TYR A 127 3.27 -24.76 -0.82
N ILE A 128 2.44 -24.32 0.12
CA ILE A 128 1.97 -25.10 1.27
C ILE A 128 0.47 -25.34 1.13
N GLY A 129 0.06 -26.60 1.02
CA GLY A 129 -1.34 -27.00 0.88
C GLY A 129 -1.63 -27.62 -0.49
N ASP A 130 -2.69 -28.42 -0.56
CA ASP A 130 -3.15 -29.01 -1.81
C ASP A 130 -3.94 -28.00 -2.63
N TYR A 131 -3.75 -27.98 -3.95
CA TYR A 131 -4.44 -27.03 -4.82
C TYR A 131 -5.97 -27.21 -4.81
N ASN A 132 -6.49 -28.43 -4.62
CA ASN A 132 -7.94 -28.64 -4.51
C ASN A 132 -8.47 -28.10 -3.18
N GLU A 133 -7.77 -28.32 -2.07
CA GLU A 133 -8.13 -27.71 -0.78
C GLU A 133 -8.15 -26.17 -0.87
N LEU A 134 -7.21 -25.57 -1.59
CA LEU A 134 -7.21 -24.12 -1.81
C LEU A 134 -8.39 -23.67 -2.67
N LEU A 135 -8.78 -24.44 -3.69
CA LEU A 135 -9.97 -24.17 -4.50
C LEU A 135 -11.26 -24.26 -3.66
N ASP A 136 -11.36 -25.23 -2.75
CA ASP A 136 -12.52 -25.38 -1.85
C ASP A 136 -12.64 -24.18 -0.89
N VAL A 137 -11.51 -23.70 -0.36
CA VAL A 137 -11.46 -22.48 0.47
C VAL A 137 -11.91 -21.26 -0.34
N LEU A 138 -11.44 -21.12 -1.58
CA LEU A 138 -11.77 -20.00 -2.46
C LEU A 138 -13.26 -20.03 -2.88
N ALA A 139 -13.80 -21.21 -3.19
CA ALA A 139 -15.22 -21.40 -3.46
C ALA A 139 -16.06 -21.01 -2.24
N SER A 140 -15.69 -21.49 -1.05
CA SER A 140 -16.36 -21.13 0.22
C SER A 140 -16.33 -19.61 0.48
N ALA A 141 -15.22 -18.94 0.13
CA ALA A 141 -15.12 -17.49 0.24
C ALA A 141 -16.03 -16.77 -0.77
N LEU A 142 -16.13 -17.29 -2.00
CA LEU A 142 -16.98 -16.71 -3.03
C LEU A 142 -18.47 -16.88 -2.71
N ASP A 143 -18.86 -18.04 -2.17
CA ASP A 143 -20.24 -18.34 -1.76
C ASP A 143 -20.80 -17.37 -0.71
N LEU A 144 -19.92 -16.72 0.07
CA LEU A 144 -20.34 -15.69 1.02
C LEU A 144 -21.03 -14.52 0.29
N THR A 145 -20.53 -14.07 -0.85
CA THR A 145 -21.11 -12.91 -1.57
C THR A 145 -21.84 -13.32 -2.85
N GLN A 146 -21.51 -14.48 -3.41
CA GLN A 146 -22.02 -15.01 -4.67
C GLN A 146 -22.45 -16.49 -4.52
N PRO A 147 -23.50 -16.80 -3.74
CA PRO A 147 -23.91 -18.18 -3.45
C PRO A 147 -24.38 -18.99 -4.67
N ASP A 148 -24.77 -18.30 -5.75
CA ASP A 148 -25.19 -18.91 -7.02
C ASP A 148 -24.14 -18.71 -8.12
N PHE A 149 -22.85 -18.58 -7.75
CA PHE A 149 -21.78 -18.33 -8.71
C PHE A 149 -21.67 -19.48 -9.72
N ASN A 150 -21.87 -19.14 -10.99
CA ASN A 150 -21.69 -20.08 -12.10
C ASN A 150 -20.48 -19.66 -12.96
N PRO A 151 -19.38 -20.43 -12.96
CA PRO A 151 -18.21 -20.17 -13.80
C PRO A 151 -18.50 -20.05 -15.30
N ASP A 152 -19.58 -20.67 -15.79
CA ASP A 152 -19.98 -20.62 -17.19
C ASP A 152 -20.82 -19.38 -17.56
N ASN A 153 -21.36 -18.65 -16.57
CA ASN A 153 -22.26 -17.51 -16.82
C ASN A 153 -22.30 -16.52 -15.65
N PHE A 154 -21.23 -15.74 -15.47
CA PHE A 154 -21.15 -14.71 -14.43
C PHE A 154 -20.88 -13.29 -14.97
N GLU A 155 -20.92 -13.13 -16.28
CA GLU A 155 -20.48 -11.94 -17.04
C GLU A 155 -21.29 -10.67 -16.74
N ASN A 156 -22.53 -10.84 -16.27
CA ASN A 156 -23.45 -9.77 -15.88
C ASN A 156 -23.59 -9.65 -14.35
N THR A 157 -22.72 -10.32 -13.59
CA THR A 157 -22.77 -10.33 -12.13
C THR A 157 -21.97 -9.17 -11.57
N PHE A 158 -22.49 -8.53 -10.52
CA PHE A 158 -21.75 -7.51 -9.79
C PHE A 158 -20.75 -8.15 -8.82
N LEU A 159 -19.49 -8.19 -9.23
CA LEU A 159 -18.38 -8.71 -8.43
C LEU A 159 -17.70 -7.59 -7.62
N SER A 160 -17.39 -7.89 -6.36
CA SER A 160 -16.52 -7.07 -5.52
C SER A 160 -15.04 -7.21 -5.93
N SER A 161 -14.15 -6.39 -5.35
CA SER A 161 -12.69 -6.60 -5.50
C SER A 161 -12.25 -7.98 -5.05
N VAL A 162 -12.76 -8.38 -3.90
CA VAL A 162 -12.35 -9.62 -3.27
C VAL A 162 -12.88 -10.79 -4.10
N ASP A 163 -14.09 -10.68 -4.66
CA ASP A 163 -14.64 -11.67 -5.58
C ASP A 163 -13.74 -11.83 -6.83
N CYS A 164 -13.33 -10.72 -7.46
CA CYS A 164 -12.41 -10.77 -8.60
C CYS A 164 -11.04 -11.36 -8.20
N GLU A 165 -10.47 -10.96 -7.07
CA GLU A 165 -9.21 -11.47 -6.55
C GLU A 165 -9.26 -12.98 -6.29
N ILE A 166 -10.38 -13.48 -5.73
CA ILE A 166 -10.66 -14.90 -5.53
C ILE A 166 -10.67 -15.63 -6.88
N ILE A 167 -11.45 -15.15 -7.84
CA ILE A 167 -11.58 -15.78 -9.17
C ILE A 167 -10.24 -15.78 -9.91
N PHE A 168 -9.45 -14.71 -9.83
CA PHE A 168 -8.09 -14.69 -10.41
C PHE A 168 -7.17 -15.73 -9.77
N LEU A 169 -7.23 -15.90 -8.44
CA LEU A 169 -6.42 -16.90 -7.77
C LEU A 169 -6.86 -18.33 -8.14
N MET A 170 -8.17 -18.57 -8.29
CA MET A 170 -8.69 -19.84 -8.84
C MET A 170 -8.15 -20.09 -10.25
N ALA A 171 -8.19 -19.08 -11.13
CA ALA A 171 -7.63 -19.18 -12.48
C ALA A 171 -6.12 -19.47 -12.46
N HIS A 172 -5.35 -18.88 -11.54
CA HIS A 172 -3.91 -19.18 -11.39
C HIS A 172 -3.66 -20.61 -10.96
N ILE A 173 -4.49 -21.16 -10.08
CA ILE A 173 -4.41 -22.57 -9.67
C ILE A 173 -4.75 -23.50 -10.84
N TYR A 174 -5.80 -23.19 -11.61
CA TYR A 174 -6.15 -23.95 -12.81
C TYR A 174 -5.04 -23.94 -13.87
N ILE A 175 -4.41 -22.78 -14.12
CA ILE A 175 -3.23 -22.69 -15.00
C ILE A 175 -2.09 -23.58 -14.49
N ASN A 176 -1.76 -23.51 -13.20
CA ASN A 176 -0.66 -24.29 -12.62
C ASN A 176 -0.92 -25.80 -12.63
N THR A 177 -2.19 -26.22 -12.61
CA THR A 177 -2.61 -27.63 -12.62
C THR A 177 -2.91 -28.15 -14.02
N GLY A 178 -2.77 -27.32 -15.06
CA GLY A 178 -3.02 -27.69 -16.46
C GLY A 178 -4.51 -27.75 -16.84
N ARG A 179 -5.41 -27.26 -15.98
CA ARG A 179 -6.86 -27.16 -16.19
C ARG A 179 -7.20 -25.91 -17.02
N TYR A 180 -6.72 -25.88 -18.26
CA TYR A 180 -6.74 -24.65 -19.08
C TYR A 180 -8.16 -24.22 -19.50
N GLU A 181 -9.08 -25.16 -19.71
CA GLU A 181 -10.46 -24.84 -20.09
C GLU A 181 -11.18 -24.06 -18.98
N GLU A 182 -11.03 -24.50 -17.73
CA GLU A 182 -11.60 -23.82 -16.57
C GLU A 182 -10.96 -22.45 -16.33
N ALA A 183 -9.64 -22.34 -16.51
CA ALA A 183 -8.95 -21.05 -16.44
C ALA A 183 -9.47 -20.07 -17.51
N GLU A 184 -9.62 -20.52 -18.76
CA GLU A 184 -10.08 -19.70 -19.88
C GLU A 184 -11.50 -19.17 -19.66
N LYS A 185 -12.41 -20.00 -19.14
CA LYS A 185 -13.77 -19.59 -18.78
C LYS A 185 -13.77 -18.42 -17.80
N LEU A 186 -12.99 -18.51 -16.73
CA LEU A 186 -12.89 -17.46 -15.71
C LEU A 186 -12.26 -16.17 -16.28
N ILE A 187 -11.21 -16.30 -17.10
CA ILE A 187 -10.53 -15.16 -17.73
C ILE A 187 -11.48 -14.40 -18.67
N ASN A 188 -12.24 -15.12 -19.50
CA ASN A 188 -13.19 -14.54 -20.45
C ASN A 188 -14.39 -13.89 -19.75
N GLY A 189 -14.90 -14.53 -18.70
CA GLY A 189 -15.99 -13.96 -17.89
C GLY A 189 -15.58 -12.66 -17.21
N LEU A 190 -14.38 -12.61 -16.62
CA LEU A 190 -13.83 -11.40 -16.03
C LEU A 190 -13.54 -10.30 -17.07
N GLN A 191 -13.10 -10.67 -18.28
CA GLN A 191 -12.89 -9.70 -19.36
C GLN A 191 -14.18 -8.90 -19.65
N LYS A 192 -15.30 -9.60 -19.83
CA LYS A 192 -16.60 -8.97 -20.10
C LYS A 192 -17.04 -8.02 -18.98
N ILE A 193 -16.79 -8.39 -17.72
CA ILE A 193 -17.08 -7.52 -16.56
C ILE A 193 -16.24 -6.24 -16.62
N ILE A 194 -14.96 -6.37 -16.94
CA ILE A 194 -14.03 -5.24 -17.05
C ILE A 194 -14.44 -4.32 -18.21
N ASP A 195 -14.77 -4.89 -19.36
CA ASP A 195 -15.19 -4.15 -20.56
C ASP A 195 -16.50 -3.38 -20.33
N ASN A 196 -17.39 -3.91 -19.48
CA ASN A 196 -18.65 -3.27 -19.10
C ASN A 196 -18.49 -2.25 -17.96
N SER A 197 -17.29 -2.12 -17.36
CA SER A 197 -17.06 -1.16 -16.27
C SER A 197 -17.11 0.28 -16.79
N LEU A 198 -18.03 1.07 -16.24
CA LEU A 198 -18.20 2.49 -16.58
C LEU A 198 -17.21 3.41 -15.83
N ILE A 199 -16.43 2.87 -14.89
CA ILE A 199 -15.55 3.65 -14.00
C ILE A 199 -14.09 3.38 -14.34
N ASP A 200 -13.35 4.44 -14.66
CA ASP A 200 -11.89 4.39 -14.81
C ASP A 200 -11.22 5.01 -13.59
N ASP A 201 -11.18 4.24 -12.50
CA ASP A 201 -10.49 4.60 -11.26
C ASP A 201 -9.28 3.68 -11.00
N SER A 202 -8.52 3.97 -9.94
CA SER A 202 -7.35 3.16 -9.56
C SER A 202 -7.70 1.69 -9.28
N TYR A 203 -8.94 1.41 -8.90
CA TYR A 203 -9.39 0.05 -8.65
C TYR A 203 -9.72 -0.69 -9.95
N THR A 204 -10.43 -0.08 -10.90
CA THR A 204 -10.65 -0.67 -12.23
C THR A 204 -9.30 -0.90 -12.91
N ALA A 205 -8.36 0.04 -12.79
CA ALA A 205 -6.98 -0.16 -13.23
C ALA A 205 -6.32 -1.37 -12.56
N TYR A 206 -6.51 -1.56 -11.25
CA TYR A 206 -6.01 -2.74 -10.53
C TYR A 206 -6.54 -4.05 -11.11
N ILE A 207 -7.86 -4.16 -11.31
CA ILE A 207 -8.47 -5.37 -11.87
C ILE A 207 -8.05 -5.59 -13.33
N LYS A 208 -7.96 -4.53 -14.15
CA LYS A 208 -7.41 -4.60 -15.52
C LYS A 208 -5.99 -5.15 -15.51
N ALA A 209 -5.12 -4.66 -14.61
CA ALA A 209 -3.75 -5.15 -14.48
C ALA A 209 -3.70 -6.63 -14.09
N LEU A 210 -4.55 -7.09 -13.15
CA LEU A 210 -4.65 -8.51 -12.78
C LEU A 210 -5.16 -9.38 -13.93
N TRP A 211 -6.11 -8.89 -14.71
CA TRP A 211 -6.62 -9.58 -15.88
C TRP A 211 -5.51 -9.78 -16.91
N HIS A 212 -4.82 -8.71 -17.29
CA HIS A 212 -3.69 -8.78 -18.21
C HIS A 212 -2.57 -9.70 -17.68
N PHE A 213 -2.26 -9.64 -16.38
CA PHE A 213 -1.28 -10.53 -15.76
C PHE A 213 -1.69 -12.01 -15.86
N THR A 214 -2.94 -12.32 -15.52
CA THR A 214 -3.50 -13.67 -15.57
C THR A 214 -3.54 -14.20 -17.00
N SER A 215 -4.01 -13.40 -17.94
CA SER A 215 -4.04 -13.71 -19.38
C SER A 215 -2.63 -13.94 -19.92
N SER A 216 -1.65 -13.12 -19.52
CA SER A 216 -0.25 -13.31 -19.90
C SER A 216 0.27 -14.67 -19.45
N LYS A 217 0.02 -15.03 -18.18
CA LYS A 217 0.42 -16.33 -17.62
C LYS A 217 -0.25 -17.49 -18.37
N PHE A 218 -1.53 -17.37 -18.66
CA PHE A 218 -2.29 -18.37 -19.44
C PHE A 218 -1.70 -18.56 -20.85
N PHE A 219 -1.46 -17.47 -21.59
CA PHE A 219 -0.86 -17.55 -22.92
C PHE A 219 0.56 -18.10 -22.90
N PHE A 220 1.35 -17.73 -21.89
CA PHE A 220 2.71 -18.25 -21.70
C PHE A 220 2.71 -19.78 -21.54
N CYS A 221 1.87 -20.31 -20.64
CA CYS A 221 1.74 -21.76 -20.44
C CYS A 221 1.24 -22.49 -21.70
N ASN A 222 0.44 -21.83 -22.53
CA ASN A 222 -0.01 -22.31 -23.84
C ASN A 222 1.00 -22.06 -24.99
N LYS A 223 2.23 -21.62 -24.69
CA LYS A 223 3.31 -21.32 -25.66
C LYS A 223 2.95 -20.24 -26.69
N GLN A 224 1.97 -19.39 -26.40
CA GLN A 224 1.57 -18.25 -27.22
C GLN A 224 2.36 -16.99 -26.81
N TYR A 225 3.68 -17.03 -26.93
CA TYR A 225 4.58 -16.03 -26.33
C TYR A 225 4.34 -14.59 -26.80
N SER A 226 4.01 -14.37 -28.08
CA SER A 226 3.73 -13.02 -28.59
C SER A 226 2.50 -12.40 -27.93
N LYS A 227 1.42 -13.19 -27.73
CA LYS A 227 0.24 -12.73 -26.98
C LYS A 227 0.56 -12.55 -25.50
N ALA A 228 1.32 -13.48 -24.91
CA ALA A 228 1.74 -13.38 -23.52
C ALA A 228 2.49 -12.07 -23.25
N LYS A 229 3.42 -11.71 -24.14
CA LYS A 229 4.19 -10.46 -24.10
C LYS A 229 3.29 -9.23 -24.13
N GLU A 230 2.38 -9.15 -25.11
CA GLU A 230 1.40 -8.06 -25.22
C GLU A 230 0.64 -7.84 -23.91
N GLN A 231 0.14 -8.93 -23.31
CA GLN A 231 -0.60 -8.87 -22.07
C GLN A 231 0.30 -8.45 -20.87
N SER A 232 1.53 -8.97 -20.77
CA SER A 232 2.44 -8.55 -19.69
C SER A 232 2.90 -7.09 -19.82
N ASP A 233 3.06 -6.58 -21.05
CA ASP A 233 3.38 -5.19 -21.32
C ASP A 233 2.24 -4.27 -20.84
N MET A 234 0.99 -4.61 -21.14
CA MET A 234 -0.19 -3.88 -20.66
C MET A 234 -0.31 -3.93 -19.14
N ALA A 235 -0.17 -5.12 -18.52
CA ALA A 235 -0.20 -5.27 -17.07
C ALA A 235 0.85 -4.37 -16.38
N SER A 236 2.09 -4.39 -16.90
CA SER A 236 3.19 -3.59 -16.38
C SER A 236 2.94 -2.10 -16.56
N SER A 237 2.42 -1.67 -17.71
CA SER A 237 2.12 -0.25 -17.98
C SER A 237 1.09 0.29 -17.01
N ILE A 238 -0.03 -0.41 -16.85
CA ILE A 238 -1.11 -0.02 -15.92
C ILE A 238 -0.58 0.01 -14.49
N ALA A 239 0.25 -0.97 -14.10
CA ALA A 239 0.80 -1.03 -12.76
C ALA A 239 1.72 0.17 -12.43
N TYR A 240 2.49 0.66 -13.40
CA TYR A 240 3.30 1.86 -13.21
C TYR A 240 2.48 3.15 -13.22
N GLU A 241 1.52 3.27 -14.13
CA GLU A 241 0.68 4.46 -14.26
C GLU A 241 -0.16 4.72 -13.01
N TYR A 242 -0.75 3.65 -12.45
CA TYR A 242 -1.65 3.73 -11.30
C TYR A 242 -0.99 3.38 -9.96
N TYR A 243 0.34 3.19 -9.93
CA TYR A 243 1.10 2.81 -8.73
C TYR A 243 0.55 1.55 -8.04
N ILE A 244 0.15 0.55 -8.83
CA ILE A 244 -0.32 -0.73 -8.32
C ILE A 244 0.88 -1.55 -7.88
N GLU A 245 0.95 -1.84 -6.59
CA GLU A 245 2.00 -2.66 -5.97
C GLU A 245 1.70 -4.17 -5.93
N PRO A 246 0.45 -4.63 -5.70
CA PRO A 246 0.18 -6.07 -5.69
C PRO A 246 0.56 -6.76 -7.00
N PHE A 247 1.20 -7.93 -6.91
CA PHE A 247 1.69 -8.77 -8.04
C PHE A 247 2.74 -8.12 -8.95
N LYS A 248 3.21 -6.91 -8.62
CA LYS A 248 4.09 -6.15 -9.52
C LYS A 248 5.41 -6.85 -9.80
N LEU A 249 5.96 -7.56 -8.82
CA LEU A 249 7.19 -8.33 -9.02
C LEU A 249 6.96 -9.48 -10.01
N GLU A 250 5.89 -10.25 -9.82
CA GLU A 250 5.51 -11.35 -10.69
C GLU A 250 5.19 -10.86 -12.12
N ILE A 251 4.53 -9.70 -12.26
CA ILE A 251 4.27 -9.05 -13.55
C ILE A 251 5.57 -8.71 -14.27
N VAL A 252 6.51 -8.05 -13.58
CA VAL A 252 7.77 -7.60 -14.19
C VAL A 252 8.69 -8.79 -14.51
N ILE A 253 8.69 -9.84 -13.67
CA ILE A 253 9.38 -11.10 -13.97
C ILE A 253 8.76 -11.78 -15.20
N LEU A 254 7.43 -11.94 -15.24
CA LEU A 254 6.74 -12.58 -16.37
C LEU A 254 6.97 -11.80 -17.67
N LYS A 255 6.95 -10.46 -17.60
CA LYS A 255 7.30 -9.59 -18.73
C LYS A 255 8.70 -9.89 -19.24
N ALA A 256 9.71 -9.90 -18.36
CA ALA A 256 11.08 -10.21 -18.75
C ALA A 256 11.22 -11.60 -19.39
N ILE A 257 10.49 -12.60 -18.87
CA ILE A 257 10.47 -13.96 -19.44
C ILE A 257 9.80 -13.96 -20.82
N ASN A 258 8.68 -13.26 -21.00
CA ASN A 258 8.00 -13.18 -22.29
C ASN A 258 8.86 -12.44 -23.34
N ASP A 259 9.55 -11.38 -22.94
CA ASP A 259 10.51 -10.68 -23.79
C ASP A 259 11.60 -11.65 -24.29
N PHE A 260 12.07 -12.56 -23.43
CA PHE A 260 13.06 -13.60 -23.80
C PHE A 260 12.54 -14.52 -24.89
N CYS A 261 11.31 -15.02 -24.69
CA CYS A 261 10.73 -16.04 -25.55
C CYS A 261 10.34 -15.50 -26.92
N VAL A 262 10.08 -14.19 -27.03
CA VAL A 262 9.76 -13.54 -28.30
C VAL A 262 11.04 -13.07 -29.01
N ASP A 263 11.88 -12.33 -28.30
CA ASP A 263 13.12 -11.77 -28.81
C ASP A 263 14.29 -12.48 -28.12
N ASN A 264 14.80 -13.56 -28.73
CA ASN A 264 16.01 -14.30 -28.30
C ASN A 264 17.28 -13.42 -28.18
N SER A 265 17.16 -12.11 -28.42
CA SER A 265 18.20 -11.13 -28.15
C SER A 265 18.48 -11.01 -26.65
N ASN A 266 19.71 -10.65 -26.34
CA ASN A 266 20.28 -10.63 -25.00
C ASN A 266 19.40 -9.80 -24.02
N ILE A 267 18.66 -10.48 -23.14
CA ILE A 267 17.91 -9.86 -22.01
C ILE A 267 18.82 -9.06 -21.06
N GLY A 268 20.14 -9.15 -21.24
CA GLY A 268 21.09 -8.62 -20.29
C GLY A 268 20.86 -9.26 -18.93
N ASN A 269 21.23 -8.55 -17.88
CA ASN A 269 21.14 -9.05 -16.50
C ASN A 269 19.79 -8.71 -15.83
N ASP A 270 18.80 -8.22 -16.58
CA ASP A 270 17.52 -7.78 -16.02
C ASP A 270 16.76 -8.91 -15.31
N LEU A 271 16.71 -10.10 -15.92
CA LEU A 271 16.14 -11.28 -15.29
C LEU A 271 16.92 -11.70 -14.03
N LEU A 272 18.25 -11.62 -14.07
CA LEU A 272 19.12 -11.94 -12.93
C LEU A 272 18.84 -11.00 -11.74
N TYR A 273 18.67 -9.71 -11.98
CA TYR A 273 18.36 -8.72 -10.94
C TYR A 273 16.98 -8.96 -10.32
N LEU A 274 15.97 -9.26 -11.15
CA LEU A 274 14.62 -9.57 -10.67
C LEU A 274 14.56 -10.87 -9.87
N LEU A 275 15.27 -11.92 -10.32
CA LEU A 275 15.38 -13.17 -9.57
C LEU A 275 16.14 -12.97 -8.25
N SER A 276 17.21 -12.16 -8.25
CA SER A 276 17.95 -11.81 -7.04
C SER A 276 17.06 -11.09 -6.02
N LEU A 277 16.23 -10.15 -6.50
CA LEU A 277 15.22 -9.49 -5.66
C LEU A 277 14.19 -10.49 -5.14
N ALA A 278 13.64 -11.35 -5.99
CA ALA A 278 12.63 -12.34 -5.59
C ALA A 278 13.18 -13.34 -4.57
N SER A 279 14.46 -13.73 -4.67
CA SER A 279 15.13 -14.54 -3.65
C SER A 279 15.27 -13.81 -2.32
N HIS A 280 15.74 -12.55 -2.34
CA HIS A 280 15.80 -11.68 -1.14
C HIS A 280 14.43 -11.51 -0.47
N LEU A 281 13.37 -11.37 -1.27
CA LEU A 281 12.01 -11.26 -0.76
C LEU A 281 11.46 -12.59 -0.21
N GLU A 282 12.19 -13.70 -0.35
CA GLU A 282 11.80 -15.06 0.03
C GLU A 282 10.61 -15.61 -0.78
N CYS A 283 10.58 -15.33 -2.08
CA CYS A 283 9.55 -15.85 -2.98
C CYS A 283 9.76 -17.36 -3.24
N ASN A 284 8.98 -18.24 -2.60
CA ASN A 284 9.15 -19.69 -2.70
C ASN A 284 8.85 -20.29 -4.09
N TYR A 285 8.37 -19.51 -5.07
CA TYR A 285 8.26 -19.96 -6.46
C TYR A 285 9.60 -20.07 -7.20
N ILE A 286 10.68 -19.49 -6.68
CA ILE A 286 11.97 -19.38 -7.37
C ILE A 286 12.55 -20.74 -7.82
N PRO A 287 12.57 -21.81 -7.00
CA PRO A 287 13.11 -23.10 -7.45
C PRO A 287 12.34 -23.68 -8.64
N THR A 288 11.01 -23.64 -8.58
CA THR A 288 10.11 -24.09 -9.65
C THR A 288 10.30 -23.24 -10.91
N LEU A 289 10.40 -21.92 -10.73
CA LEU A 289 10.63 -20.97 -11.82
C LEU A 289 11.98 -21.25 -12.52
N LYS A 290 13.07 -21.44 -11.78
CA LYS A 290 14.38 -21.80 -12.36
C LYS A 290 14.31 -23.09 -13.17
N GLY A 291 13.58 -24.11 -12.69
CA GLY A 291 13.33 -25.34 -13.46
C GLY A 291 12.62 -25.07 -14.80
N MET A 292 11.58 -24.24 -14.77
CA MET A 292 10.87 -23.81 -15.98
C MET A 292 11.78 -23.00 -16.92
N LEU A 293 12.57 -22.06 -16.41
CA LEU A 293 13.49 -21.23 -17.20
C LEU A 293 14.57 -22.06 -17.91
N ARG A 294 15.07 -23.12 -17.25
CA ARG A 294 15.98 -24.11 -17.89
C ARG A 294 15.32 -24.83 -19.06
N SER A 295 14.04 -25.19 -18.92
CA SER A 295 13.30 -25.88 -19.99
C SER A 295 13.13 -25.04 -21.26
N ILE A 296 13.14 -23.71 -21.12
CA ILE A 296 13.10 -22.76 -22.24
C ILE A 296 14.49 -22.22 -22.60
N GLN A 297 15.57 -22.85 -22.13
CA GLN A 297 16.96 -22.56 -22.49
C GLN A 297 17.50 -21.19 -22.04
N VAL A 298 17.02 -20.64 -20.92
CA VAL A 298 17.63 -19.46 -20.30
C VAL A 298 19.07 -19.79 -19.84
N PRO A 299 20.08 -18.95 -20.11
CA PRO A 299 21.46 -19.17 -19.67
C PRO A 299 21.60 -19.30 -18.15
N GLU A 300 22.40 -20.26 -17.66
CA GLU A 300 22.63 -20.45 -16.21
C GLU A 300 23.24 -19.22 -15.52
N SER A 301 23.99 -18.38 -16.24
CA SER A 301 24.51 -17.11 -15.70
C SER A 301 23.40 -16.15 -15.25
N LEU A 302 22.21 -16.24 -15.85
CA LEU A 302 21.04 -15.46 -15.46
C LEU A 302 20.21 -16.13 -14.35
N LEU A 303 20.53 -17.38 -14.01
CA LEU A 303 19.88 -18.17 -12.97
C LEU A 303 20.76 -18.32 -11.71
N ASP A 304 21.90 -17.62 -11.68
CA ASP A 304 22.86 -17.55 -10.57
C ASP A 304 22.31 -16.75 -9.39
N VAL A 305 21.31 -17.35 -8.74
CA VAL A 305 20.61 -16.82 -7.57
C VAL A 305 20.39 -17.96 -6.60
N GLU A 306 20.67 -17.70 -5.31
CA GLU A 306 20.41 -18.64 -4.22
C GLU A 306 18.92 -18.92 -4.08
N ASP A 307 18.56 -20.16 -3.76
CA ASP A 307 17.17 -20.51 -3.51
C ASP A 307 16.73 -19.95 -2.15
N PRO A 308 15.55 -19.32 -2.06
CA PRO A 308 15.10 -18.71 -0.82
C PRO A 308 14.81 -19.77 0.25
N LYS A 309 14.93 -19.37 1.52
CA LYS A 309 14.55 -20.23 2.64
C LYS A 309 13.09 -20.65 2.52
N LYS A 310 12.81 -21.93 2.76
CA LYS A 310 11.45 -22.44 2.80
C LYS A 310 10.71 -21.84 4.01
N ILE A 311 9.56 -21.25 3.75
CA ILE A 311 8.66 -20.74 4.79
C ILE A 311 7.91 -21.94 5.39
N GLU A 312 7.74 -21.93 6.71
CA GLU A 312 6.91 -22.91 7.42
C GLU A 312 5.74 -22.17 8.08
N LEU A 313 4.51 -22.65 7.83
CA LEU A 313 3.30 -22.06 8.36
C LEU A 313 2.71 -22.97 9.45
N SER A 314 2.40 -22.38 10.60
CA SER A 314 1.73 -23.11 11.67
C SER A 314 0.29 -23.47 11.28
N PRO A 315 -0.18 -24.70 11.51
CA PRO A 315 -1.54 -25.07 11.14
C PRO A 315 -2.58 -24.40 12.04
N PHE A 316 -3.64 -23.85 11.45
CA PHE A 316 -4.87 -23.47 12.15
C PHE A 316 -6.08 -23.58 11.20
N SER A 317 -7.29 -23.71 11.75
CA SER A 317 -8.53 -23.74 10.97
C SER A 317 -9.10 -22.33 10.81
N MET A 318 -9.66 -22.06 9.64
CA MET A 318 -10.36 -20.82 9.34
C MET A 318 -11.85 -20.87 9.71
N ASP A 319 -12.36 -21.97 10.29
CA ASP A 319 -13.79 -22.17 10.53
C ASP A 319 -14.45 -20.99 11.28
N ALA A 320 -15.59 -20.54 10.76
CA ALA A 320 -16.43 -19.51 11.35
C ALA A 320 -17.89 -19.95 11.29
N ASP A 321 -18.68 -19.57 12.30
CA ASP A 321 -20.13 -19.72 12.24
C ASP A 321 -20.73 -18.60 11.37
N VAL A 322 -20.84 -18.89 10.07
CA VAL A 322 -21.27 -17.93 9.03
C VAL A 322 -22.65 -17.33 9.33
N TRP A 323 -23.55 -18.07 9.98
CA TRP A 323 -24.90 -17.61 10.30
C TRP A 323 -24.93 -16.45 11.30
N HIS A 324 -23.89 -16.34 12.12
CA HIS A 324 -23.78 -15.30 13.15
C HIS A 324 -22.87 -14.14 12.75
N LEU A 325 -22.29 -14.18 11.54
CA LEU A 325 -21.51 -13.06 11.02
C LEU A 325 -22.45 -11.96 10.52
N SER A 326 -22.21 -10.73 10.98
CA SER A 326 -22.92 -9.53 10.57
C SER A 326 -22.62 -9.18 9.11
N ASP A 327 -23.60 -8.57 8.44
CA ASP A 327 -23.48 -7.89 7.13
C ASP A 327 -22.77 -6.53 7.23
N GLY A 328 -22.21 -6.20 8.40
CA GLY A 328 -21.55 -4.94 8.70
C GLY A 328 -22.50 -3.79 8.99
N THR A 329 -23.80 -4.05 9.21
CA THR A 329 -24.69 -3.02 9.77
C THR A 329 -24.31 -2.69 11.21
N ILE A 330 -24.38 -1.39 11.54
CA ILE A 330 -24.04 -0.88 12.87
C ILE A 330 -25.20 -0.02 13.35
N ASP A 331 -25.70 -0.30 14.56
CA ASP A 331 -26.59 0.64 15.23
C ASP A 331 -25.76 1.83 15.71
N THR A 332 -26.01 3.02 15.17
CA THR A 332 -25.23 4.22 15.50
C THR A 332 -25.55 4.79 16.87
N ASP A 333 -26.69 4.40 17.45
CA ASP A 333 -27.11 4.81 18.79
C ASP A 333 -26.56 3.87 19.87
N ASP A 334 -25.94 2.74 19.48
CA ASP A 334 -25.22 1.85 20.39
C ASP A 334 -24.04 2.61 21.05
N GLU A 335 -23.94 2.51 22.38
CA GLU A 335 -22.86 3.14 23.14
C GLU A 335 -21.49 2.58 22.74
N ASP A 336 -21.44 1.31 22.31
CA ASP A 336 -20.22 0.65 21.85
C ASP A 336 -19.80 1.11 20.44
N ALA A 337 -20.69 1.76 19.67
CA ALA A 337 -20.39 2.21 18.32
C ALA A 337 -19.28 3.27 18.32
N ILE A 338 -18.19 2.96 17.62
CA ILE A 338 -17.01 3.80 17.49
C ILE A 338 -17.11 4.62 16.21
N THR A 339 -17.48 5.89 16.37
CA THR A 339 -17.27 6.93 15.36
C THR A 339 -15.80 7.40 15.39
N LEU A 340 -15.38 8.13 14.35
CA LEU A 340 -14.04 8.72 14.28
C LEU A 340 -13.65 9.51 15.55
N GLY A 341 -14.56 10.30 16.12
CA GLY A 341 -14.28 11.09 17.33
C GLY A 341 -13.99 10.21 18.54
N SER A 342 -14.83 9.21 18.79
CA SER A 342 -14.61 8.22 19.85
C SER A 342 -13.37 7.36 19.61
N LEU A 343 -13.05 7.05 18.34
CA LEU A 343 -11.83 6.33 17.98
C LEU A 343 -10.58 7.13 18.39
N ILE A 344 -10.54 8.42 18.03
CA ILE A 344 -9.44 9.33 18.41
C ILE A 344 -9.32 9.37 19.94
N SER A 345 -10.44 9.44 20.67
CA SER A 345 -10.43 9.44 22.14
C SER A 345 -9.87 8.14 22.71
N ALA A 346 -10.35 6.98 22.22
CA ALA A 346 -9.90 5.67 22.66
C ALA A 346 -8.40 5.48 22.43
N LEU A 347 -7.93 5.74 21.21
CA LEU A 347 -6.51 5.64 20.84
C LEU A 347 -5.63 6.59 21.68
N ARG A 348 -6.09 7.82 21.91
CA ARG A 348 -5.37 8.80 22.73
C ARG A 348 -5.24 8.31 24.18
N LEU A 349 -6.31 7.78 24.75
CA LEU A 349 -6.34 7.26 26.13
C LEU A 349 -5.48 6.00 26.28
N GLU A 350 -5.56 5.06 25.33
CA GLU A 350 -4.71 3.86 25.25
C GLU A 350 -3.22 4.24 25.28
N GLN A 351 -2.84 5.25 24.50
CA GLN A 351 -1.47 5.75 24.41
C GLN A 351 -1.09 6.74 25.53
N ARG A 352 -2.02 7.08 26.43
CA ARG A 352 -1.84 8.07 27.52
C ARG A 352 -1.37 9.44 27.04
N VAL A 353 -1.85 9.88 25.87
CA VAL A 353 -1.48 11.17 25.28
C VAL A 353 -2.42 12.27 25.80
N PRO A 354 -1.91 13.39 26.34
CA PRO A 354 -2.75 14.53 26.69
C PRO A 354 -3.39 15.18 25.46
N MET A 355 -4.63 15.68 25.58
CA MET A 355 -5.28 16.42 24.48
C MET A 355 -4.42 17.58 23.97
N SER A 356 -3.75 18.30 24.89
CA SER A 356 -2.87 19.42 24.56
C SER A 356 -1.70 19.04 23.66
N VAL A 357 -1.14 17.82 23.83
CA VAL A 357 -0.06 17.29 22.99
C VAL A 357 -0.61 16.85 21.65
N LEU A 358 -1.76 16.16 21.63
CA LEU A 358 -2.33 15.66 20.38
C LEU A 358 -2.78 16.80 19.45
N CYS A 359 -3.45 17.83 19.98
CA CYS A 359 -4.02 18.92 19.19
C CYS A 359 -3.08 20.11 18.96
N GLU A 360 -1.85 20.07 19.48
CA GLU A 360 -0.89 21.20 19.44
C GLU A 360 -0.75 21.75 18.02
N GLY A 361 -1.03 23.04 17.81
CA GLY A 361 -0.94 23.69 16.50
C GLY A 361 -1.97 23.23 15.45
N LEU A 362 -2.86 22.28 15.78
CA LEU A 362 -3.93 21.81 14.89
C LEU A 362 -5.29 22.40 15.26
N CYS A 363 -5.63 22.39 16.55
CA CYS A 363 -6.86 22.98 17.07
C CYS A 363 -6.79 23.24 18.58
N SER A 364 -7.82 23.90 19.13
CA SER A 364 -7.92 24.10 20.59
C SER A 364 -8.31 22.80 21.31
N VAL A 365 -7.87 22.65 22.57
CA VAL A 365 -8.28 21.54 23.44
C VAL A 365 -9.80 21.44 23.55
N SER A 366 -10.51 22.57 23.56
CA SER A 366 -11.97 22.60 23.56
C SER A 366 -12.57 21.98 22.29
N LYS A 367 -11.99 22.27 21.12
CA LYS A 367 -12.43 21.68 19.84
C LYS A 367 -12.15 20.18 19.81
N LEU A 368 -10.96 19.73 20.21
CA LEU A 368 -10.65 18.30 20.31
C LEU A 368 -11.60 17.58 21.30
N SER A 369 -11.87 18.18 22.45
CA SER A 369 -12.83 17.63 23.43
C SER A 369 -14.22 17.47 22.83
N LYS A 370 -14.72 18.44 22.06
CA LYS A 370 -16.01 18.32 21.36
C LYS A 370 -16.01 17.21 20.31
N ILE A 371 -14.89 17.02 19.61
CA ILE A 371 -14.71 15.93 18.64
C ILE A 371 -14.75 14.57 19.33
N GLU A 372 -13.96 14.39 20.40
CA GLU A 372 -13.90 13.13 21.15
C GLU A 372 -15.26 12.75 21.76
N ASN A 373 -16.06 13.74 22.16
CA ASN A 373 -17.39 13.54 22.75
C ASN A 373 -18.54 13.51 21.71
N LYS A 374 -18.26 13.27 20.42
CA LYS A 374 -19.26 13.21 19.34
C LYS A 374 -20.11 14.49 19.16
N LYS A 375 -19.70 15.63 19.74
CA LYS A 375 -20.43 16.92 19.68
C LYS A 375 -20.10 17.74 18.43
N GLN A 376 -18.97 17.45 17.77
CA GLN A 376 -18.53 18.17 16.59
C GLN A 376 -17.71 17.25 15.67
N ALA A 377 -17.99 17.24 14.37
CA ALA A 377 -17.16 16.53 13.39
C ALA A 377 -15.86 17.31 13.11
N PRO A 378 -14.69 16.64 12.97
CA PRO A 378 -13.48 17.27 12.46
C PRO A 378 -13.61 17.53 10.96
N SER A 379 -12.78 18.45 10.45
CA SER A 379 -12.52 18.54 9.00
C SER A 379 -11.66 17.36 8.54
N ILE A 380 -11.63 17.07 7.24
CA ILE A 380 -10.79 16.01 6.67
C ILE A 380 -9.34 16.15 7.14
N TYR A 381 -8.72 17.31 6.92
CA TYR A 381 -7.33 17.55 7.36
C TYR A 381 -7.12 17.29 8.86
N LEU A 382 -8.03 17.78 9.70
CA LEU A 382 -7.88 17.64 11.15
C LEU A 382 -7.98 16.16 11.56
N ALA A 383 -8.87 15.39 10.93
CA ALA A 383 -8.97 13.96 11.13
C ALA A 383 -7.67 13.24 10.76
N GLU A 384 -7.12 13.53 9.57
CA GLU A 384 -5.88 12.94 9.08
C GLU A 384 -4.70 13.25 10.04
N ALA A 385 -4.52 14.52 10.41
CA ALA A 385 -3.43 14.94 11.27
C ALA A 385 -3.52 14.31 12.68
N LEU A 386 -4.72 14.22 13.27
CA LEU A 386 -4.92 13.59 14.58
C LEU A 386 -4.63 12.09 14.53
N LEU A 387 -5.09 11.38 13.50
CA LEU A 387 -4.80 9.94 13.32
C LEU A 387 -3.31 9.68 13.12
N ASN A 388 -2.64 10.49 12.30
CA ASN A 388 -1.20 10.36 12.09
C ASN A 388 -0.39 10.57 13.38
N ARG A 389 -0.77 11.57 14.18
CA ARG A 389 -0.14 11.82 15.48
C ARG A 389 -0.41 10.71 16.51
N LEU A 390 -1.42 9.88 16.27
CA LEU A 390 -1.68 8.64 17.00
C LEU A 390 -1.01 7.41 16.36
N GLY A 391 -0.24 7.59 15.27
CA GLY A 391 0.51 6.53 14.59
C GLY A 391 -0.25 5.78 13.52
N TYR A 392 -1.43 6.26 13.11
CA TYR A 392 -2.27 5.62 12.09
C TYR A 392 -2.18 6.36 10.76
N SER A 393 -2.11 5.60 9.68
CA SER A 393 -2.15 6.16 8.34
C SER A 393 -3.57 6.57 8.00
N GLU A 394 -3.75 7.81 7.55
CA GLU A 394 -5.04 8.29 7.09
C GLU A 394 -5.54 7.53 5.86
N ARG A 395 -4.63 6.91 5.10
CA ARG A 395 -4.94 6.08 3.93
C ARG A 395 -5.67 4.78 4.26
N ASP A 396 -5.68 4.37 5.53
CA ASP A 396 -6.54 3.27 5.96
C ASP A 396 -8.01 3.70 6.07
N PHE A 397 -8.33 4.99 5.86
CA PHE A 397 -9.69 5.51 5.94
C PHE A 397 -10.02 6.40 4.72
N VAL A 398 -11.31 6.71 4.55
CA VAL A 398 -11.84 7.75 3.66
C VAL A 398 -12.73 8.66 4.43
N PHE A 399 -12.49 9.94 4.16
CA PHE A 399 -13.28 11.02 4.67
C PHE A 399 -14.04 11.64 3.49
N TYR A 400 -15.37 11.70 3.59
CA TYR A 400 -16.20 12.44 2.65
C TYR A 400 -16.54 13.78 3.28
N GLY A 401 -16.07 14.84 2.67
CA GLY A 401 -16.38 16.18 3.11
C GLY A 401 -17.40 16.87 2.21
N ASP A 402 -17.62 18.15 2.45
CA ASP A 402 -18.30 19.00 1.47
C ASP A 402 -17.41 19.31 0.25
N THR A 403 -17.89 20.15 -0.67
CA THR A 403 -17.16 20.50 -1.90
C THR A 403 -15.76 21.05 -1.62
N SER A 404 -15.62 21.90 -0.59
CA SER A 404 -14.34 22.52 -0.25
C SER A 404 -13.34 21.49 0.28
N GLU A 405 -13.79 20.59 1.16
CA GLU A 405 -12.96 19.52 1.69
C GLU A 405 -12.56 18.51 0.61
N SER A 406 -13.45 18.25 -0.35
CA SER A 406 -13.19 17.39 -1.50
C SER A 406 -12.15 18.00 -2.45
N ASP A 407 -12.22 19.31 -2.69
CA ASP A 407 -11.24 20.05 -3.49
C ASP A 407 -9.85 20.03 -2.84
N TYR A 408 -9.78 20.25 -1.50
CA TYR A 408 -8.54 20.10 -0.75
C TYR A 408 -7.91 18.71 -0.93
N TRP A 409 -8.70 17.66 -0.75
CA TRP A 409 -8.22 16.29 -0.87
C TRP A 409 -7.72 16.00 -2.29
N ARG A 410 -8.42 16.46 -3.33
CA ARG A 410 -8.01 16.33 -4.74
C ARG A 410 -6.69 17.05 -5.00
N HIS A 411 -6.56 18.30 -4.57
CA HIS A 411 -5.33 19.08 -4.74
C HIS A 411 -4.15 18.45 -4.01
N LYS A 412 -4.35 17.99 -2.77
CA LYS A 412 -3.33 17.26 -1.99
C LYS A 412 -2.80 16.06 -2.76
N ASN A 413 -3.69 15.15 -3.19
CA ASN A 413 -3.28 13.93 -3.88
C ASN A 413 -2.65 14.22 -5.25
N PHE A 414 -3.16 15.22 -5.97
CA PHE A 414 -2.56 15.67 -7.22
C PHE A 414 -1.11 16.14 -7.03
N LEU A 415 -0.85 16.98 -6.02
CA LEU A 415 0.50 17.48 -5.73
C LEU A 415 1.45 16.35 -5.31
N ILE A 416 1.00 15.41 -4.47
CA ILE A 416 1.78 14.23 -4.07
C ILE A 416 2.14 13.40 -5.32
N ALA A 417 1.17 13.11 -6.20
CA ALA A 417 1.41 12.36 -7.42
C ALA A 417 2.41 13.07 -8.34
N LYS A 418 2.26 14.39 -8.56
CA LYS A 418 3.21 15.17 -9.36
C LYS A 418 4.62 15.20 -8.75
N GLN A 419 4.75 15.23 -7.43
CA GLN A 419 6.06 15.10 -6.78
C GLN A 419 6.70 13.73 -7.04
N LEU A 420 5.94 12.65 -6.90
CA LEU A 420 6.43 11.29 -7.17
C LEU A 420 6.85 11.10 -8.65
N GLN A 421 6.15 11.76 -9.57
CA GLN A 421 6.47 11.76 -11.02
C GLN A 421 7.64 12.69 -11.38
N GLY A 422 8.17 13.48 -10.44
CA GLY A 422 9.16 14.53 -10.72
C GLY A 422 8.61 15.71 -11.53
N ALA A 423 7.29 15.84 -11.62
CA ALA A 423 6.56 16.85 -12.40
C ALA A 423 5.93 17.96 -11.53
N ILE A 424 6.39 18.11 -10.28
CA ILE A 424 5.90 19.14 -9.34
C ILE A 424 6.12 20.58 -9.85
N THR A 425 7.03 20.77 -10.81
CA THR A 425 7.32 22.05 -11.43
C THR A 425 6.35 22.43 -12.55
N SER A 426 5.36 21.58 -12.86
CA SER A 426 4.31 21.84 -13.85
C SER A 426 3.48 23.09 -13.54
N LYS A 427 2.92 23.72 -14.58
CA LYS A 427 2.11 24.95 -14.45
C LYS A 427 0.90 24.76 -13.53
N GLU A 428 0.20 23.64 -13.67
CA GLU A 428 -0.97 23.30 -12.84
C GLU A 428 -0.60 23.13 -11.36
N ALA A 429 0.46 22.37 -11.07
CA ALA A 429 0.93 22.18 -9.69
C ALA A 429 1.33 23.52 -9.06
N LYS A 430 2.04 24.37 -9.82
CA LYS A 430 2.42 25.71 -9.35
C LYS A 430 1.20 26.57 -9.03
N ALA A 431 0.17 26.57 -9.87
CA ALA A 431 -1.05 27.35 -9.63
C ALA A 431 -1.75 26.94 -8.32
N ILE A 432 -1.88 25.63 -8.08
CA ILE A 432 -2.47 25.09 -6.84
C ILE A 432 -1.64 25.49 -5.61
N ILE A 433 -0.30 25.41 -5.71
CA ILE A 433 0.61 25.80 -4.62
C ILE A 433 0.47 27.30 -4.32
N ASP A 434 0.53 28.16 -5.34
CA ASP A 434 0.46 29.61 -5.20
C ASP A 434 -0.89 30.09 -4.63
N GLU A 435 -1.99 29.39 -4.95
CA GLU A 435 -3.30 29.60 -4.33
C GLU A 435 -3.29 29.16 -2.86
N GLY A 436 -2.86 27.93 -2.58
CA GLY A 436 -2.90 27.37 -1.23
C GLY A 436 -2.01 28.07 -0.21
N ILE A 437 -0.88 28.65 -0.61
CA ILE A 437 -0.02 29.46 0.29
C ILE A 437 -0.74 30.70 0.82
N ARG A 438 -1.69 31.26 0.05
CA ARG A 438 -2.49 32.42 0.44
C ARG A 438 -3.75 32.04 1.22
N SER A 439 -3.97 30.75 1.47
CA SER A 439 -5.12 30.28 2.22
C SER A 439 -5.04 30.70 3.70
N ASP A 440 -6.18 31.12 4.23
CA ASP A 440 -6.35 31.38 5.67
C ASP A 440 -6.32 30.07 6.47
N GLU A 441 -6.64 28.94 5.85
CA GLU A 441 -6.61 27.62 6.48
C GLU A 441 -5.15 27.17 6.70
N PRO A 442 -4.69 27.06 7.97
CA PRO A 442 -3.30 26.76 8.28
C PRO A 442 -2.81 25.43 7.67
N ALA A 443 -3.72 24.47 7.58
CA ALA A 443 -3.54 23.17 6.96
C ALA A 443 -3.10 23.23 5.49
N ILE A 444 -3.87 23.99 4.70
CA ILE A 444 -3.66 24.15 3.27
C ILE A 444 -2.36 24.92 3.05
N ARG A 445 -2.16 26.00 3.82
CA ARG A 445 -0.95 26.80 3.78
C ARG A 445 0.30 25.98 4.11
N GLN A 446 0.27 25.19 5.17
CA GLN A 446 1.39 24.31 5.55
C GLN A 446 1.71 23.29 4.45
N LEU A 447 0.68 22.60 3.92
CA LEU A 447 0.84 21.64 2.85
C LEU A 447 1.51 22.28 1.63
N CYS A 448 0.97 23.40 1.14
CA CYS A 448 1.48 24.06 -0.06
C CYS A 448 2.88 24.65 0.13
N LEU A 449 3.19 25.22 1.30
CA LEU A 449 4.55 25.68 1.62
C LEU A 449 5.56 24.52 1.58
N SER A 450 5.19 23.33 2.05
CA SER A 450 6.09 22.16 2.03
C SER A 450 6.51 21.76 0.60
N PHE A 451 5.64 21.96 -0.39
CA PHE A 451 5.91 21.67 -1.80
C PHE A 451 6.82 22.70 -2.49
N LEU A 452 7.12 23.85 -1.86
CA LEU A 452 8.11 24.81 -2.37
C LEU A 452 9.55 24.25 -2.35
N ASN A 453 9.81 23.15 -1.63
CA ASN A 453 11.11 22.47 -1.59
C ASN A 453 11.43 21.70 -2.90
N ASN A 454 11.44 22.40 -4.04
CA ASN A 454 11.71 21.85 -5.36
C ASN A 454 12.68 22.74 -6.16
N SER A 455 13.08 22.31 -7.35
CA SER A 455 14.12 22.99 -8.15
C SER A 455 13.73 24.35 -8.71
N ASN A 456 12.46 24.77 -8.63
CA ASN A 456 12.01 26.10 -9.09
C ASN A 456 12.45 27.24 -8.17
N TYR A 457 12.88 26.93 -6.94
CA TYR A 457 13.15 27.92 -5.90
C TYR A 457 14.61 27.85 -5.44
N THR A 458 15.13 28.99 -5.01
CA THR A 458 16.50 29.12 -4.47
C THR A 458 16.68 28.33 -3.17
N SER A 459 17.92 28.08 -2.72
CA SER A 459 18.15 27.42 -1.41
C SER A 459 17.44 28.17 -0.28
N TYR A 460 17.67 29.49 -0.21
CA TYR A 460 17.07 30.34 0.81
C TYR A 460 15.54 30.30 0.83
N GLU A 461 14.88 30.37 -0.34
CA GLU A 461 13.42 30.29 -0.41
C GLU A 461 12.89 28.94 0.06
N ARG A 462 13.57 27.84 -0.28
CA ARG A 462 13.19 26.49 0.16
C ARG A 462 13.31 26.33 1.67
N ASP A 463 14.43 26.75 2.24
CA ASP A 463 14.66 26.61 3.68
C ASP A 463 13.72 27.50 4.49
N LYS A 464 13.50 28.74 4.02
CA LYS A 464 12.51 29.63 4.60
C LYS A 464 11.11 29.03 4.53
N ALA A 465 10.68 28.50 3.39
CA ALA A 465 9.37 27.88 3.24
C ALA A 465 9.18 26.68 4.17
N LEU A 466 10.19 25.82 4.32
CA LEU A 466 10.14 24.68 5.24
C LEU A 466 10.06 25.14 6.70
N LEU A 467 10.87 26.12 7.11
CA LEU A 467 10.84 26.68 8.46
C LEU A 467 9.51 27.40 8.77
N ASP A 468 8.99 28.17 7.83
CA ASP A 468 7.69 28.83 7.98
C ASP A 468 6.56 27.79 8.05
N SER A 469 6.66 26.70 7.28
CA SER A 469 5.66 25.61 7.27
C SER A 469 5.63 24.81 8.57
N ILE A 470 6.78 24.45 9.16
CA ILE A 470 6.82 23.66 10.40
C ILE A 470 6.30 24.49 11.58
N LYS A 471 6.56 25.80 11.59
CA LYS A 471 6.10 26.73 12.62
C LYS A 471 4.59 26.93 12.65
N ILE A 472 3.86 26.52 11.62
CA ILE A 472 2.40 26.56 11.61
C ILE A 472 1.83 25.58 12.66
N THR A 473 2.37 24.36 12.74
CA THR A 473 1.89 23.34 13.69
C THR A 473 2.80 23.14 14.89
N ILE A 474 4.05 23.60 14.82
CA ILE A 474 5.03 23.58 15.92
C ILE A 474 5.62 25.00 16.07
N PRO A 475 4.90 25.97 16.68
CA PRO A 475 5.35 27.36 16.74
C PRO A 475 6.72 27.56 17.38
N ASP A 476 7.00 26.81 18.44
CA ASP A 476 8.29 26.81 19.16
C ASP A 476 9.28 25.77 18.60
N PHE A 477 9.29 25.58 17.28
CA PHE A 477 10.09 24.57 16.61
C PHE A 477 11.55 24.57 17.08
N ASN A 478 11.95 23.47 17.71
CA ASN A 478 13.31 23.23 18.18
C ASN A 478 13.64 21.75 18.05
N ILE A 479 14.73 21.43 17.33
CA ILE A 479 15.18 20.07 17.03
C ILE A 479 15.30 19.24 18.32
N LYS A 480 15.86 19.82 19.38
CA LYS A 480 16.09 19.15 20.68
C LYS A 480 14.81 18.68 21.35
N THR A 481 13.67 19.30 21.04
CA THR A 481 12.36 18.99 21.65
C THR A 481 11.51 18.06 20.80
N LEU A 482 11.96 17.69 19.59
CA LEU A 482 11.16 16.90 18.65
C LEU A 482 10.80 15.51 19.18
N HIS A 483 11.65 14.90 20.00
CA HIS A 483 11.38 13.61 20.63
C HIS A 483 10.14 13.60 21.54
N GLN A 484 9.65 14.79 21.96
CA GLN A 484 8.47 14.94 22.82
C GLN A 484 7.18 15.18 22.02
N LYS A 485 7.29 15.36 20.70
CA LYS A 485 6.18 15.73 19.83
C LYS A 485 5.54 14.50 19.19
N ARG A 486 4.25 14.61 18.87
CA ARG A 486 3.57 13.71 17.94
C ARG A 486 3.57 14.35 16.57
N LEU A 487 4.03 13.63 15.57
CA LEU A 487 4.23 14.14 14.22
C LEU A 487 3.21 13.53 13.26
N SER A 488 2.67 14.38 12.39
CA SER A 488 1.88 14.04 11.21
C SER A 488 2.78 13.76 10.00
N TRP A 489 2.22 13.18 8.93
CA TRP A 489 3.01 12.89 7.72
C TRP A 489 3.57 14.18 7.07
N ILE A 490 2.86 15.32 7.20
CA ILE A 490 3.30 16.63 6.68
C ILE A 490 4.52 17.10 7.47
N GLU A 491 4.47 17.05 8.80
CA GLU A 491 5.57 17.44 9.67
C GLU A 491 6.82 16.57 9.40
N ILE A 492 6.65 15.26 9.25
CA ILE A 492 7.73 14.34 8.88
C ILE A 492 8.30 14.68 7.49
N SER A 493 7.44 15.00 6.51
CA SER A 493 7.87 15.38 5.16
C SER A 493 8.68 16.68 5.15
N ILE A 494 8.26 17.68 5.95
CA ILE A 494 8.98 18.94 6.14
C ILE A 494 10.34 18.68 6.79
N LEU A 495 10.40 17.90 7.87
CA LEU A 495 11.64 17.55 8.56
C LEU A 495 12.62 16.80 7.66
N ASN A 496 12.13 15.84 6.87
CA ASN A 496 12.93 15.16 5.85
C ASN A 496 13.43 16.15 4.77
N GLY A 497 12.60 17.14 4.41
CA GLY A 497 12.98 18.25 3.53
C GLY A 497 14.14 19.07 4.08
N ILE A 498 14.07 19.46 5.36
CA ILE A 498 15.11 20.21 6.08
C ILE A 498 16.39 19.39 6.14
N CYS A 499 16.32 18.13 6.60
CA CYS A 499 17.47 17.23 6.68
C CYS A 499 18.13 17.06 5.29
N LYS A 500 17.35 16.90 4.22
CA LYS A 500 17.88 16.81 2.85
C LYS A 500 18.62 18.07 2.40
N ASN A 501 18.16 19.27 2.79
CA ASN A 501 18.84 20.51 2.45
C ASN A 501 20.13 20.68 3.27
N LEU A 502 20.10 20.40 4.57
CA LEU A 502 21.29 20.39 5.42
C LEU A 502 22.39 19.44 4.90
N ILE A 503 22.02 18.24 4.42
CA ILE A 503 22.98 17.31 3.79
C ILE A 503 23.62 17.93 2.54
N LYS A 504 22.86 18.63 1.69
CA LYS A 504 23.41 19.30 0.49
C LYS A 504 24.37 20.42 0.85
N GLU A 505 24.09 21.12 1.94
CA GLU A 505 24.92 22.22 2.46
C GLU A 505 26.12 21.73 3.28
N ARG A 506 26.25 20.41 3.47
CA ARG A 506 27.29 19.77 4.30
C ARG A 506 27.19 20.11 5.80
N SER A 507 26.02 20.55 6.25
CA SER A 507 25.68 20.79 7.67
C SER A 507 25.29 19.46 8.35
N PHE A 508 26.27 18.58 8.47
CA PHE A 508 26.08 17.18 8.85
C PHE A 508 25.60 16.95 10.29
N SER A 509 26.00 17.80 11.24
CA SER A 509 25.59 17.67 12.65
C SER A 509 24.08 17.89 12.83
N ASP A 510 23.55 18.96 12.25
CA ASP A 510 22.13 19.30 12.35
C ASP A 510 21.26 18.31 11.56
N ALA A 511 21.76 17.85 10.40
CA ALA A 511 21.10 16.81 9.62
C ALA A 511 20.96 15.50 10.41
N LYS A 512 22.01 15.12 11.15
CA LYS A 512 22.02 13.95 12.03
C LYS A 512 20.98 14.07 13.14
N GLU A 513 20.95 15.20 13.85
CA GLU A 513 20.03 15.37 14.99
C GLU A 513 18.57 15.21 14.57
N ILE A 514 18.16 15.78 13.43
CA ILE A 514 16.82 15.59 12.88
C ILE A 514 16.57 14.13 12.47
N ASN A 515 17.55 13.51 11.80
CA ASN A 515 17.39 12.16 11.28
C ASN A 515 17.27 11.13 12.42
N ASP A 516 18.14 11.20 13.43
CA ASP A 516 18.15 10.32 14.60
C ASP A 516 16.79 10.36 15.33
N VAL A 517 16.19 11.55 15.46
CA VAL A 517 14.85 11.71 16.06
C VAL A 517 13.78 11.02 15.20
N LEU A 518 13.79 11.19 13.88
CA LEU A 518 12.79 10.56 13.00
C LEU A 518 12.92 9.03 12.96
N CYS A 519 14.15 8.51 12.92
CA CYS A 519 14.42 7.07 13.00
C CYS A 519 13.94 6.51 14.36
N THR A 520 14.25 7.18 15.47
CA THR A 520 13.76 6.78 16.82
C THR A 520 12.24 6.88 16.93
N TYR A 521 11.63 7.89 16.30
CA TYR A 521 10.17 8.06 16.27
C TYR A 521 9.48 6.91 15.52
N SER A 522 10.11 6.39 14.46
CA SER A 522 9.54 5.29 13.67
C SER A 522 9.54 3.94 14.35
N GLU A 523 10.33 3.77 15.40
CA GLU A 523 10.38 2.57 16.23
C GLU A 523 9.44 2.65 17.45
N GLN A 524 8.64 3.70 17.57
CA GLN A 524 7.69 3.81 18.67
C GLN A 524 6.54 2.79 18.52
N PRO A 525 6.12 2.11 19.61
CA PRO A 525 5.15 1.00 19.53
C PRO A 525 3.76 1.37 18.97
N PHE A 526 3.39 2.65 19.04
CA PHE A 526 2.10 3.13 18.54
C PHE A 526 2.09 3.39 17.02
N ILE A 527 3.26 3.35 16.36
CA ILE A 527 3.38 3.55 14.92
C ILE A 527 2.94 2.28 14.21
N THR A 528 1.86 2.39 13.44
CA THR A 528 1.36 1.28 12.62
C THR A 528 2.29 1.02 11.41
N PRO A 529 2.36 -0.23 10.91
CA PRO A 529 3.18 -0.58 9.75
C PRO A 529 2.88 0.29 8.52
N ARG A 530 1.59 0.54 8.25
CA ARG A 530 1.15 1.40 7.14
C ARG A 530 1.64 2.85 7.31
N TYR A 531 1.57 3.39 8.52
CA TYR A 531 2.04 4.75 8.77
C TYR A 531 3.56 4.85 8.64
N LYS A 532 4.30 3.86 9.16
CA LYS A 532 5.75 3.72 8.97
C LYS A 532 6.13 3.71 7.49
N SER A 533 5.47 2.87 6.68
CA SER A 533 5.76 2.75 5.25
C SER A 533 5.47 4.04 4.48
N ASN A 534 4.42 4.77 4.84
CA ASN A 534 3.98 5.93 4.07
C ASN A 534 4.76 7.20 4.41
N SER A 535 5.25 7.35 5.64
CA SER A 535 5.79 8.63 6.13
C SER A 535 7.25 8.58 6.54
N LEU A 536 7.76 7.45 7.04
CA LEU A 536 9.06 7.41 7.76
C LEU A 536 10.19 6.72 6.96
N LEU A 537 9.88 5.98 5.90
CA LEU A 537 10.89 5.29 5.07
C LEU A 537 11.95 6.23 4.48
N LEU A 538 11.56 7.46 4.14
CA LEU A 538 12.49 8.47 3.62
C LEU A 538 13.55 8.86 4.66
N SER A 539 13.21 8.87 5.95
CA SER A 539 14.14 9.24 7.02
C SER A 539 15.30 8.25 7.08
N PHE A 540 15.01 6.95 7.04
CA PHE A 540 16.05 5.91 7.00
C PHE A 540 16.93 5.99 5.75
N ARG A 541 16.35 6.30 4.58
CA ARG A 541 17.14 6.52 3.37
C ARG A 541 18.14 7.68 3.54
N LEU A 542 17.69 8.79 4.13
CA LEU A 542 18.54 9.96 4.35
C LEU A 542 19.67 9.65 5.32
N HIS A 543 19.45 8.76 6.29
CA HIS A 543 20.47 8.27 7.22
C HIS A 543 21.66 7.61 6.49
N PHE A 544 21.38 6.62 5.65
CA PHE A 544 22.41 5.89 4.91
C PHE A 544 23.15 6.78 3.92
N LYS A 545 22.42 7.70 3.27
CA LYS A 545 23.02 8.72 2.42
C LYS A 545 23.97 9.63 3.19
N TYR A 546 23.57 10.04 4.39
CA TYR A 546 24.36 10.89 5.27
C TYR A 546 25.66 10.18 5.69
N LEU A 547 25.58 8.94 6.17
CA LEU A 547 26.74 8.13 6.57
C LEU A 547 27.72 7.93 5.41
N TYR A 548 27.21 7.69 4.21
CA TYR A 548 28.06 7.48 3.03
C TYR A 548 28.86 8.73 2.68
N ASN A 549 28.27 9.92 2.79
CA ASN A 549 28.98 11.20 2.54
C ASN A 549 30.01 11.55 3.63
N LEU A 550 30.00 10.85 4.77
CA LEU A 550 30.98 11.00 5.85
C LEU A 550 32.03 9.88 5.84
N ASP A 551 32.07 9.07 4.79
CA ASP A 551 32.96 7.92 4.65
C ASP A 551 32.82 6.89 5.79
N GLN A 552 31.63 6.82 6.42
CA GLN A 552 31.34 5.91 7.53
C GLN A 552 30.86 4.54 7.03
N PHE A 553 31.64 3.91 6.16
CA PHE A 553 31.24 2.67 5.46
C PHE A 553 31.02 1.49 6.41
N ASP A 554 31.90 1.28 7.40
CA ASP A 554 31.71 0.23 8.41
C ASP A 554 30.42 0.44 9.22
N THR A 555 30.08 1.69 9.54
CA THR A 555 28.83 2.02 10.24
C THR A 555 27.62 1.64 9.40
N ILE A 556 27.61 1.93 8.09
CA ILE A 556 26.53 1.54 7.18
C ILE A 556 26.31 0.03 7.22
N ILE A 557 27.39 -0.76 7.13
CA ILE A 557 27.29 -2.23 7.12
C ILE A 557 26.81 -2.75 8.47
N ASN A 558 27.37 -2.24 9.58
CA ASN A 558 26.99 -2.65 10.92
C ASN A 558 25.52 -2.33 11.21
N GLU A 559 25.06 -1.12 10.93
CA GLU A 559 23.68 -0.72 11.17
C GLU A 559 22.71 -1.47 10.27
N PHE A 560 23.05 -1.67 8.99
CA PHE A 560 22.23 -2.51 8.09
C PHE A 560 22.03 -3.91 8.66
N SER A 561 23.10 -4.54 9.16
CA SER A 561 23.04 -5.88 9.75
C SER A 561 22.18 -5.95 11.04
N MET A 562 21.94 -4.81 11.70
CA MET A 562 21.11 -4.72 12.90
C MET A 562 19.63 -4.49 12.60
N ILE A 563 19.24 -4.19 11.35
CA ILE A 563 17.84 -4.02 10.97
C ILE A 563 17.13 -5.37 11.05
N LYS A 564 16.31 -5.56 12.08
CA LYS A 564 15.48 -6.77 12.27
C LYS A 564 14.07 -6.64 11.70
N ASP A 565 13.69 -5.44 11.29
CA ASP A 565 12.37 -5.17 10.72
C ASP A 565 12.32 -5.70 9.27
N GLU A 566 11.78 -6.90 9.11
CA GLU A 566 11.60 -7.56 7.81
C GLU A 566 10.79 -6.69 6.85
N PHE A 567 9.76 -6.01 7.35
CA PHE A 567 8.89 -5.17 6.54
C PHE A 567 9.63 -3.97 5.95
N MET A 568 10.56 -3.38 6.71
CA MET A 568 11.46 -2.32 6.22
C MET A 568 12.40 -2.81 5.12
N LEU A 569 12.95 -4.02 5.26
CA LEU A 569 13.90 -4.63 4.32
C LEU A 569 13.25 -5.15 3.04
N LYS A 570 11.94 -5.43 3.07
CA LYS A 570 11.18 -5.89 1.90
C LYS A 570 10.44 -4.75 1.17
N SER A 571 10.20 -3.62 1.83
CA SER A 571 9.50 -2.47 1.26
C SER A 571 10.32 -1.71 0.20
N SER A 572 9.86 -1.73 -1.05
CA SER A 572 10.54 -1.20 -2.25
C SER A 572 11.12 0.21 -2.11
N GLY A 573 10.41 1.14 -1.46
CA GLY A 573 10.86 2.52 -1.31
C GLY A 573 12.13 2.72 -0.48
N SER A 574 12.25 2.06 0.68
CA SER A 574 13.42 2.15 1.58
C SER A 574 14.50 1.15 1.21
N ALA A 575 14.09 -0.09 0.93
CA ALA A 575 15.01 -1.20 0.70
C ALA A 575 15.93 -0.94 -0.50
N ALA A 576 15.40 -0.38 -1.60
CA ALA A 576 16.20 -0.04 -2.77
C ALA A 576 17.42 0.82 -2.42
N ASP A 577 17.21 1.85 -1.60
CA ASP A 577 18.28 2.77 -1.21
C ASP A 577 19.19 2.16 -0.13
N PHE A 578 18.70 1.29 0.77
CA PHE A 578 19.57 0.53 1.68
C PHE A 578 20.55 -0.36 0.91
N PHE A 579 20.04 -1.16 -0.03
CA PHE A 579 20.85 -2.04 -0.86
C PHE A 579 21.78 -1.24 -1.79
N PHE A 580 21.34 -0.07 -2.26
CA PHE A 580 22.22 0.85 -2.99
C PHE A 580 23.42 1.28 -2.14
N TYR A 581 23.20 1.88 -0.96
CA TYR A 581 24.29 2.41 -0.14
C TYR A 581 25.18 1.33 0.47
N THR A 582 24.60 0.18 0.83
CA THR A 582 25.39 -0.96 1.33
C THR A 582 26.23 -1.59 0.22
N SER A 583 25.74 -1.67 -1.03
CA SER A 583 26.57 -2.12 -2.15
C SER A 583 27.79 -1.21 -2.35
N GLN A 584 27.59 0.11 -2.33
CA GLN A 584 28.67 1.09 -2.47
C GLN A 584 29.65 1.00 -1.29
N ALA A 585 29.15 0.92 -0.05
CA ALA A 585 29.98 0.78 1.14
C ALA A 585 30.82 -0.52 1.12
N TYR A 586 30.26 -1.64 0.66
CA TYR A 586 31.03 -2.87 0.46
C TYR A 586 32.12 -2.72 -0.60
N GLY A 587 31.85 -1.99 -1.69
CA GLY A 587 32.85 -1.64 -2.71
C GLY A 587 34.03 -0.86 -2.14
N GLU A 588 33.75 0.18 -1.36
CA GLU A 588 34.76 0.99 -0.66
C GLU A 588 35.60 0.17 0.33
N LEU A 589 34.98 -0.86 0.93
CA LEU A 589 35.65 -1.81 1.82
C LEU A 589 36.28 -3.01 1.08
N HIS A 590 36.33 -2.99 -0.26
CA HIS A 590 36.87 -4.05 -1.12
C HIS A 590 36.22 -5.44 -0.93
N LYS A 591 34.95 -5.48 -0.49
CA LYS A 591 34.13 -6.69 -0.31
C LYS A 591 33.23 -6.90 -1.53
N TYR A 592 33.85 -7.26 -2.66
CA TYR A 592 33.17 -7.24 -3.96
C TYR A 592 32.05 -8.28 -4.12
N ARG A 593 32.12 -9.41 -3.41
CA ARG A 593 31.07 -10.43 -3.46
C ARG A 593 29.76 -9.88 -2.86
N GLU A 594 29.84 -9.34 -1.67
CA GLU A 594 28.72 -8.73 -0.94
C GLU A 594 28.19 -7.50 -1.69
N MET A 595 29.10 -6.68 -2.25
CA MET A 595 28.74 -5.59 -3.14
C MET A 595 27.86 -6.05 -4.31
N THR A 596 28.28 -7.09 -5.05
CA THR A 596 27.52 -7.60 -6.20
C THR A 596 26.14 -8.11 -5.79
N ILE A 597 26.03 -8.86 -4.69
CA ILE A 597 24.74 -9.35 -4.18
C ILE A 597 23.80 -8.17 -3.88
N HIS A 598 24.28 -7.17 -3.12
CA HIS A 598 23.48 -6.01 -2.76
C HIS A 598 23.13 -5.15 -3.97
N ALA A 599 24.04 -5.02 -4.94
CA ALA A 599 23.82 -4.28 -6.17
C ALA A 599 22.74 -4.93 -7.04
N ARG A 600 22.73 -6.27 -7.16
CA ARG A 600 21.67 -7.02 -7.87
C ARG A 600 20.30 -6.81 -7.23
N ILE A 601 20.21 -6.85 -5.90
CA ILE A 601 18.97 -6.60 -5.16
C ILE A 601 18.49 -5.16 -5.36
N ALA A 602 19.37 -4.17 -5.24
CA ALA A 602 19.05 -2.76 -5.48
C ALA A 602 18.58 -2.52 -6.93
N ALA A 603 19.26 -3.12 -7.91
CA ALA A 603 18.87 -3.09 -9.31
C ALA A 603 17.46 -3.65 -9.52
N GLY A 604 17.16 -4.81 -8.94
CA GLY A 604 15.82 -5.42 -8.98
C GLY A 604 14.75 -4.51 -8.38
N TYR A 605 15.04 -3.85 -7.25
CA TYR A 605 14.10 -2.89 -6.66
C TYR A 605 13.86 -1.67 -7.56
N PHE A 606 14.91 -1.11 -8.15
CA PHE A 606 14.74 0.01 -9.09
C PHE A 606 13.92 -0.39 -10.30
N MET A 607 14.08 -1.61 -10.82
CA MET A 607 13.24 -2.14 -11.88
C MET A 607 11.78 -2.27 -11.42
N LEU A 608 11.52 -2.84 -10.24
CA LEU A 608 10.18 -2.94 -9.66
C LEU A 608 9.50 -1.56 -9.49
N MET A 609 10.28 -0.50 -9.26
CA MET A 609 9.81 0.87 -9.14
C MET A 609 9.69 1.62 -10.48
N GLY A 610 10.12 1.04 -11.60
CA GLY A 610 10.18 1.71 -12.90
C GLY A 610 11.32 2.73 -13.02
N LEU A 611 12.31 2.67 -12.11
CA LEU A 611 13.43 3.61 -12.01
C LEU A 611 14.69 3.10 -12.73
N ASN A 612 14.56 2.65 -13.98
CA ASN A 612 15.65 2.06 -14.76
C ASN A 612 16.90 2.97 -14.85
N LYS A 613 16.73 4.29 -14.92
CA LYS A 613 17.85 5.24 -14.89
C LYS A 613 18.68 5.17 -13.61
N ARG A 614 18.06 4.89 -12.45
CA ARG A 614 18.78 4.71 -11.18
C ARG A 614 19.51 3.38 -11.12
N ARG A 615 18.92 2.31 -11.68
CA ARG A 615 19.59 1.02 -11.90
C ARG A 615 20.84 1.23 -12.75
N ASP A 616 20.70 1.83 -13.93
CA ASP A 616 21.81 2.01 -14.86
C ASP A 616 22.92 2.88 -14.25
N TYR A 617 22.53 3.93 -13.50
CA TYR A 617 23.48 4.74 -12.72
C TYR A 617 24.26 3.90 -11.71
N LEU A 618 23.59 3.11 -10.87
CA LEU A 618 24.24 2.23 -9.88
C LEU A 618 25.27 1.31 -10.54
N LEU A 619 24.87 0.60 -11.61
CA LEU A 619 25.72 -0.36 -12.29
C LEU A 619 26.93 0.32 -12.96
N SER A 620 26.70 1.47 -13.61
CA SER A 620 27.78 2.25 -14.22
C SER A 620 28.77 2.79 -13.17
N GLU A 621 28.27 3.15 -11.99
CA GLU A 621 29.09 3.71 -10.93
C GLU A 621 29.96 2.62 -10.28
N ILE A 622 29.41 1.43 -10.04
CA ILE A 622 30.18 0.28 -9.57
C ILE A 622 31.29 -0.06 -10.56
N LYS A 623 30.97 -0.12 -11.86
CA LYS A 623 31.97 -0.40 -12.88
C LYS A 623 33.05 0.67 -12.94
N ARG A 624 32.67 1.95 -12.83
CA ARG A 624 33.59 3.10 -12.87
C ARG A 624 34.50 3.17 -11.65
N GLN A 625 33.96 2.92 -10.45
CA GLN A 625 34.69 3.09 -9.20
C GLN A 625 35.54 1.85 -8.85
N PHE A 626 35.02 0.65 -9.09
CA PHE A 626 35.60 -0.60 -8.60
C PHE A 626 36.05 -1.57 -9.70
N ASP A 627 35.80 -1.26 -10.98
CA ASP A 627 36.06 -2.14 -12.15
C ASP A 627 35.33 -3.50 -12.11
N VAL A 628 34.27 -3.61 -11.31
CA VAL A 628 33.47 -4.85 -11.18
C VAL A 628 32.26 -4.83 -12.11
N GLU A 629 31.99 -5.96 -12.76
CA GLU A 629 30.73 -6.23 -13.46
C GLU A 629 29.76 -6.98 -12.53
N VAL A 630 28.50 -6.55 -12.50
CA VAL A 630 27.47 -6.98 -11.53
C VAL A 630 26.49 -7.98 -12.15
#